data_AF-A0A0K3A362-F1
#
_entry.id   AF-A0A0K3A362-F1
#
_cell.length_a   1.000
_cell.length_b   1.000
_cell.length_c   1.000
_cell.angle_alpha   90.00
_cell.angle_beta   90.00
_cell.angle_gamma   90.00
#
_symmetry.space_group_name_H-M   'P 1'
#
loop_
_entity.id
_entity.type
_entity.pdbx_description
1 polymer ?
#
loop_
_entity_poly.entity_id
_entity_poly.type
_entity_poly.pdbx_seq_one_letter_code
_entity_poly.pdbx_strand_id
1 'polypeptide(L)'
;MNTLSSGATPPSSGDLVAAVPKDHLRSLFYLFTGKPDSRIKIFKDPVCISPEDIVELNDCVVRKLETHHIDLSITSVKIGYNGSQFSEFSTWAEFESHKWQEPEKVEELVIKWDFLVNIKDYAAPQRHTLLFRISRDIKPSQIFHMLGAGNADELDKLDEVAAPAFCRVDFINAQISKELITLVEDWHKGRKQPKLINPVLFWLKKRRSGIATILDQWLLLSWALLVASFLYWASTHLLKDPSITQGAIAAFLAIYTLRPIGKVSHKLAGWAFQTLSEVEGSKVVFRFTSGDKKRIDELERDNQKQGRKFICASFWNLALNVVAGIIYAYFFTNGSL
;
A
#
# COMPACT_ATOMS: atom_id res chain seq x y z
N MET A 1 -42.14 -0.62 87.33
CA MET A 1 -40.97 0.25 87.07
C MET A 1 -39.92 -0.65 86.41
N ASN A 2 -39.51 -0.54 85.15
CA ASN A 2 -39.52 0.58 84.19
C ASN A 2 -39.73 0.08 82.75
N THR A 3 -40.43 0.91 81.98
CA THR A 3 -40.46 0.98 80.51
C THR A 3 -39.18 1.60 79.94
N LEU A 4 -38.82 1.25 78.69
CA LEU A 4 -38.18 2.04 77.61
C LEU A 4 -37.65 1.03 76.55
N SER A 5 -38.28 0.82 75.39
CA SER A 5 -38.29 1.63 74.16
C SER A 5 -36.95 1.67 73.40
N SER A 6 -36.96 1.12 72.17
CA SER A 6 -36.20 1.50 70.96
C SER A 6 -35.84 0.24 70.19
N GLY A 7 -36.15 0.02 68.92
CA GLY A 7 -36.68 0.86 67.86
C GLY A 7 -36.50 0.03 66.58
N ALA A 8 -37.57 -0.20 65.83
CA ALA A 8 -37.51 -0.88 64.54
C ALA A 8 -37.04 0.12 63.48
N THR A 9 -35.99 -0.24 62.73
CA THR A 9 -35.61 0.42 61.47
C THR A 9 -35.63 -0.62 60.36
N PRO A 10 -36.30 -0.34 59.21
CA PRO A 10 -36.29 -1.25 58.07
C PRO A 10 -34.91 -1.23 57.39
N PRO A 11 -34.44 -2.34 56.81
CA PRO A 11 -33.18 -2.35 56.07
C PRO A 11 -33.32 -1.45 54.82
N SER A 12 -32.44 -0.47 54.75
CA SER A 12 -32.29 0.45 53.64
C SER A 12 -31.92 -0.30 52.37
N SER A 13 -32.78 -0.18 51.37
CA SER A 13 -32.49 -0.33 49.94
C SER A 13 -31.22 0.44 49.58
N GLY A 14 -30.11 -0.26 49.33
CA GLY A 14 -28.85 0.42 48.99
C GLY A 14 -27.61 -0.43 48.75
N ASP A 15 -27.64 -1.76 48.87
CA ASP A 15 -26.47 -2.60 48.55
C ASP A 15 -26.91 -3.89 47.88
N LEU A 16 -27.08 -3.82 46.56
CA LEU A 16 -27.23 -4.97 45.67
C LEU A 16 -26.19 -4.89 44.54
N VAL A 17 -24.96 -4.52 44.89
CA VAL A 17 -23.80 -4.88 44.07
C VAL A 17 -23.13 -6.02 44.81
N ALA A 18 -23.51 -7.24 44.45
CA ALA A 18 -22.85 -8.44 44.94
C ALA A 18 -21.35 -8.28 44.68
N ALA A 19 -20.57 -8.07 45.74
CA ALA A 19 -19.12 -8.03 45.68
C ALA A 19 -18.64 -9.43 45.26
N VAL A 20 -18.47 -9.64 43.95
CA VAL A 20 -17.96 -10.90 43.42
C VAL A 20 -16.58 -11.14 44.04
N PRO A 21 -16.36 -12.25 44.75
CA PRO A 21 -15.09 -12.52 45.38
C PRO A 21 -13.96 -12.48 44.36
N LYS A 22 -12.80 -11.93 44.72
CA LYS A 22 -11.67 -11.71 43.80
C LYS A 22 -11.26 -12.96 43.04
N ASP A 23 -11.38 -14.14 43.66
CA ASP A 23 -11.06 -15.42 43.02
C ASP A 23 -12.10 -15.82 41.97
N HIS A 24 -13.39 -15.57 42.20
CA HIS A 24 -14.43 -15.79 41.18
C HIS A 24 -14.31 -14.79 40.03
N LEU A 25 -13.94 -13.54 40.33
CA LEU A 25 -13.63 -12.53 39.33
C LEU A 25 -12.40 -12.94 38.51
N ARG A 26 -11.40 -13.55 39.14
CA ARG A 26 -10.19 -14.06 38.49
C ARG A 26 -10.47 -15.31 37.66
N SER A 27 -11.33 -16.22 38.14
CA SER A 27 -11.78 -17.39 37.39
C SER A 27 -12.64 -16.98 36.20
N LEU A 28 -13.59 -16.06 36.37
CA LEU A 28 -14.33 -15.45 35.26
C LEU A 28 -13.37 -14.74 34.30
N PHE A 29 -12.42 -13.98 34.81
CA PHE A 29 -11.39 -13.32 34.00
C PHE A 29 -10.60 -14.34 33.19
N TYR A 30 -10.12 -15.44 33.77
CA TYR A 30 -9.43 -16.51 33.03
C TYR A 30 -10.35 -17.29 32.08
N LEU A 31 -11.63 -17.44 32.38
CA LEU A 31 -12.63 -18.03 31.47
C LEU A 31 -12.91 -17.11 30.27
N PHE A 32 -12.94 -15.80 30.49
CA PHE A 32 -13.18 -14.79 29.45
C PHE A 32 -11.92 -14.42 28.66
N THR A 33 -10.75 -14.51 29.29
CA THR A 33 -9.47 -14.21 28.64
C THR A 33 -8.89 -15.43 27.96
N GLY A 34 -9.00 -16.63 28.56
CA GLY A 34 -8.20 -17.78 28.18
C GLY A 34 -6.69 -17.45 28.18
N LYS A 35 -5.82 -18.44 27.94
CA LYS A 35 -4.57 -18.13 27.24
C LYS A 35 -4.78 -18.63 25.81
N PRO A 36 -5.49 -17.89 24.96
CA PRO A 36 -5.65 -18.30 23.59
C PRO A 36 -4.28 -18.19 22.94
N ASP A 37 -3.85 -19.29 22.32
CA ASP A 37 -2.74 -19.22 21.39
C ASP A 37 -3.19 -18.36 20.21
N SER A 38 -2.27 -17.59 19.64
CA SER A 38 -2.55 -16.75 18.47
C SER A 38 -1.88 -17.36 17.25
N ARG A 39 -2.61 -17.38 16.13
CA ARG A 39 -2.01 -17.63 14.81
C ARG A 39 -2.25 -16.43 13.93
N ILE A 40 -1.18 -15.95 13.30
CA ILE A 40 -1.20 -14.75 12.47
C ILE A 40 -0.73 -15.12 11.07
N LYS A 41 -1.42 -14.61 10.06
CA LYS A 41 -1.09 -14.74 8.64
C LYS A 41 -1.08 -13.36 8.02
N ILE A 42 0.05 -13.02 7.40
CA ILE A 42 0.27 -11.74 6.75
C ILE A 42 0.06 -11.88 5.24
N PHE A 43 -0.67 -10.94 4.64
CA PHE A 43 -0.91 -10.87 3.20
C PHE A 43 -0.19 -9.67 2.60
N LYS A 44 0.79 -9.94 1.74
CA LYS A 44 1.63 -8.90 1.09
C LYS A 44 1.12 -8.50 -0.29
N ASP A 45 0.20 -9.29 -0.85
CA ASP A 45 -0.30 -9.09 -2.20
C ASP A 45 -1.26 -7.90 -2.28
N PRO A 46 -1.23 -7.13 -3.38
CA PRO A 46 -2.17 -6.04 -3.58
C PRO A 46 -3.62 -6.53 -3.68
N VAL A 47 -4.55 -5.79 -3.09
CA VAL A 47 -5.96 -6.17 -3.04
C VAL A 47 -6.88 -4.97 -3.28
N CYS A 48 -7.96 -5.19 -4.03
CA CYS A 48 -9.05 -4.25 -4.23
C CYS A 48 -10.30 -4.80 -3.55
N ILE A 49 -10.90 -4.00 -2.67
CA ILE A 49 -11.98 -4.44 -1.78
C ILE A 49 -13.19 -3.52 -1.93
N SER A 50 -14.35 -4.10 -2.18
CA SER A 50 -15.65 -3.44 -2.15
C SER A 50 -16.53 -4.00 -1.02
N PRO A 51 -17.64 -3.34 -0.65
CA PRO A 51 -18.52 -3.81 0.41
C PRO A 51 -19.03 -5.23 0.16
N GLU A 52 -19.30 -5.59 -1.10
CA GLU A 52 -19.80 -6.92 -1.49
C GLU A 52 -18.76 -8.01 -1.21
N ASP A 53 -17.46 -7.71 -1.39
CA ASP A 53 -16.38 -8.64 -1.06
C ASP A 53 -16.37 -8.99 0.43
N ILE A 54 -16.71 -8.01 1.29
CA ILE A 54 -16.77 -8.19 2.74
C ILE A 54 -18.01 -8.98 3.17
N VAL A 55 -19.14 -8.78 2.49
CA VAL A 55 -20.34 -9.60 2.69
C VAL A 55 -20.03 -11.06 2.35
N GLU A 56 -19.38 -11.31 1.21
CA GLU A 56 -18.95 -12.66 0.82
C GLU A 56 -18.00 -13.29 1.85
N LEU A 57 -17.04 -12.53 2.38
CA LEU A 57 -16.13 -13.00 3.42
C LEU A 57 -16.89 -13.40 4.69
N ASN A 58 -17.81 -12.56 5.14
CA ASN A 58 -18.63 -12.85 6.30
C ASN A 58 -19.47 -14.12 6.09
N ASP A 59 -20.11 -14.27 4.94
CA ASP A 59 -20.90 -15.47 4.61
C ASP A 59 -20.03 -16.74 4.61
N CYS A 60 -18.79 -16.64 4.13
CA CYS A 60 -17.85 -17.76 4.16
C CYS A 60 -17.47 -18.13 5.59
N VAL A 61 -17.16 -17.14 6.44
CA VAL A 61 -16.82 -17.36 7.85
C VAL A 61 -18.02 -17.94 8.60
N VAL A 62 -19.21 -17.34 8.48
CA VAL A 62 -20.43 -17.78 9.16
C VAL A 62 -20.77 -19.22 8.76
N ARG A 63 -20.78 -19.55 7.46
CA ARG A 63 -21.02 -20.92 6.99
C ARG A 63 -20.00 -21.91 7.53
N LYS A 64 -18.74 -21.49 7.68
CA LYS A 64 -17.69 -22.34 8.26
C LYS A 64 -17.90 -22.55 9.75
N LEU A 65 -18.32 -21.49 10.45
CA LEU A 65 -18.67 -21.50 11.86
C LEU A 65 -19.87 -22.41 12.14
N GLU A 66 -20.90 -22.43 11.28
CA GLU A 66 -22.06 -23.34 11.39
C GLU A 66 -21.70 -24.84 11.36
N THR A 67 -20.54 -25.21 10.80
CA THR A 67 -20.07 -26.62 10.84
C THR A 67 -19.56 -27.04 12.23
N HIS A 68 -19.42 -26.09 13.15
CA HIS A 68 -18.98 -26.28 14.52
C HIS A 68 -20.15 -26.04 15.49
N HIS A 69 -20.08 -26.61 16.69
CA HIS A 69 -21.09 -26.40 17.74
C HIS A 69 -20.86 -25.03 18.39
N ILE A 70 -21.45 -23.99 17.81
CA ILE A 70 -21.28 -22.60 18.24
C ILE A 70 -22.50 -22.13 19.01
N ASP A 71 -22.26 -21.57 20.18
CA ASP A 71 -23.33 -21.08 21.06
C ASP A 71 -23.66 -19.61 20.79
N LEU A 72 -22.65 -18.82 20.43
CA LEU A 72 -22.79 -17.39 20.15
C LEU A 72 -21.74 -16.94 19.14
N SER A 73 -22.13 -16.07 18.22
CA SER A 73 -21.22 -15.38 17.30
C SER A 73 -21.63 -13.90 17.19
N ILE A 74 -20.65 -13.01 17.33
CA ILE A 74 -20.80 -11.57 17.16
C ILE A 74 -19.78 -11.12 16.13
N THR A 75 -20.25 -10.39 15.12
CA THR A 75 -19.39 -9.79 14.10
C THR A 75 -19.46 -8.28 14.23
N SER A 76 -18.29 -7.66 14.38
CA SER A 76 -18.11 -6.22 14.43
C SER A 76 -17.20 -5.75 13.31
N VAL A 77 -17.48 -4.56 12.78
CA VAL A 77 -16.73 -3.97 11.67
C VAL A 77 -16.33 -2.55 12.06
N LYS A 78 -15.06 -2.22 11.89
CA LYS A 78 -14.53 -0.87 12.10
C LYS A 78 -13.91 -0.36 10.82
N ILE A 79 -14.25 0.87 10.46
CA ILE A 79 -13.74 1.55 9.27
C ILE A 79 -13.04 2.82 9.73
N GLY A 80 -11.76 2.91 9.42
CA GLY A 80 -10.96 4.13 9.58
C GLY A 80 -11.01 4.95 8.31
N TYR A 81 -11.37 6.21 8.42
CA TYR A 81 -11.33 7.19 7.33
C TYR A 81 -10.11 8.09 7.42
N ASN A 82 -9.79 8.74 6.30
CA ASN A 82 -8.79 9.79 6.26
C ASN A 82 -9.20 10.95 7.18
N GLY A 83 -8.27 11.45 7.99
CA GLY A 83 -8.55 12.51 8.98
C GLY A 83 -8.85 12.02 10.40
N SER A 84 -8.50 10.76 10.72
CA SER A 84 -8.65 10.17 12.07
C SER A 84 -10.10 9.96 12.54
N GLN A 85 -11.06 10.01 11.61
CA GLN A 85 -12.43 9.62 11.88
C GLN A 85 -12.58 8.10 11.73
N PHE A 86 -13.45 7.50 12.54
CA PHE A 86 -13.76 6.07 12.46
C PHE A 86 -15.26 5.84 12.63
N SER A 87 -15.79 4.90 11.87
CA SER A 87 -17.12 4.33 12.08
C SER A 87 -16.96 2.92 12.63
N GLU A 88 -17.69 2.61 13.69
CA GLU A 88 -17.69 1.30 14.32
C GLU A 88 -19.12 0.75 14.31
N PHE A 89 -19.26 -0.42 13.70
CA PHE A 89 -20.50 -1.19 13.60
C PHE A 89 -20.38 -2.35 14.60
N SER A 90 -21.20 -2.33 15.64
CA SER A 90 -21.14 -3.34 16.70
C SER A 90 -21.81 -4.64 16.29
N THR A 91 -22.70 -4.57 15.29
CA THR A 91 -23.38 -5.74 14.72
C THR A 91 -23.26 -5.77 13.20
N TRP A 92 -23.33 -6.98 12.63
CA TRP A 92 -23.30 -7.16 11.18
C TRP A 92 -24.46 -6.46 10.45
N ALA A 93 -25.66 -6.47 11.04
CA ALA A 93 -26.84 -5.84 10.45
C ALA A 93 -26.69 -4.31 10.31
N GLU A 94 -25.99 -3.66 11.24
CA GLU A 94 -25.66 -2.23 11.12
C GLU A 94 -24.73 -1.96 9.93
N PHE A 95 -23.72 -2.82 9.72
CA PHE A 95 -22.81 -2.70 8.59
C PHE A 95 -23.52 -2.92 7.25
N GLU A 96 -24.37 -3.95 7.17
CA GLU A 96 -25.09 -4.29 5.92
C GLU A 96 -26.14 -3.24 5.54
N SER A 97 -26.79 -2.63 6.52
CA SER A 97 -27.78 -1.56 6.29
C SER A 97 -27.15 -0.18 6.02
N HIS A 98 -25.84 -0.04 6.23
CA HIS A 98 -25.15 1.23 6.06
C HIS A 98 -25.02 1.64 4.59
N LYS A 99 -25.29 2.93 4.31
CA LYS A 99 -25.26 3.49 2.96
C LYS A 99 -23.93 4.19 2.69
N TRP A 100 -23.11 3.60 1.83
CA TRP A 100 -21.76 4.07 1.47
C TRP A 100 -21.70 5.35 0.58
N GLN A 101 -22.70 6.23 0.60
CA GLN A 101 -22.73 7.45 -0.22
C GLN A 101 -22.03 8.63 0.47
N GLU A 102 -20.87 8.37 1.06
CA GLU A 102 -20.12 9.30 1.88
C GLU A 102 -18.92 9.90 1.09
N PRO A 103 -18.52 11.16 1.33
CA PRO A 103 -17.35 11.78 0.70
C PRO A 103 -16.00 11.36 1.31
N GLU A 104 -16.01 10.76 2.51
CA GLU A 104 -14.81 10.35 3.25
C GLU A 104 -14.09 9.21 2.54
N LYS A 105 -12.76 9.14 2.67
CA LYS A 105 -11.91 8.15 2.00
C LYS A 105 -11.49 7.09 3.02
N VAL A 106 -11.72 5.81 2.74
CA VAL A 106 -11.40 4.73 3.68
C VAL A 106 -9.89 4.47 3.71
N GLU A 107 -9.26 4.48 4.87
CA GLU A 107 -7.84 4.13 5.03
C GLU A 107 -7.64 2.72 5.59
N GLU A 108 -8.59 2.27 6.41
CA GLU A 108 -8.47 1.05 7.20
C GLU A 108 -9.83 0.37 7.35
N LEU A 109 -9.82 -0.96 7.28
CA LEU A 109 -10.96 -1.82 7.57
C LEU A 109 -10.50 -2.90 8.55
N VAL A 110 -11.23 -3.08 9.64
CA VAL A 110 -11.03 -4.14 10.61
C VAL A 110 -12.34 -4.87 10.80
N ILE A 111 -12.34 -6.19 10.59
CA ILE A 111 -13.48 -7.05 10.85
C ILE A 111 -13.10 -8.02 11.94
N LYS A 112 -13.97 -8.17 12.93
CA LYS A 112 -13.74 -9.03 14.08
C LYS A 112 -14.95 -9.94 14.29
N TRP A 113 -14.71 -11.23 14.24
CA TRP A 113 -15.66 -12.28 14.60
C TRP A 113 -15.27 -12.83 15.98
N ASP A 114 -16.08 -12.55 16.98
CA ASP A 114 -15.99 -13.15 18.31
C ASP A 114 -17.02 -14.28 18.41
N PHE A 115 -16.60 -15.50 18.74
CA PHE A 115 -17.53 -16.62 18.84
C PHE A 115 -17.16 -17.61 19.96
N LEU A 116 -18.16 -18.30 20.48
CA LEU A 116 -18.04 -19.31 21.53
C LEU A 116 -18.23 -20.70 20.93
N VAL A 117 -17.24 -21.58 21.10
CA VAL A 117 -17.28 -22.95 20.58
C VAL A 117 -17.41 -23.93 21.74
N ASN A 118 -18.35 -24.86 21.63
CA ASN A 118 -18.46 -25.99 22.55
C ASN A 118 -17.45 -27.09 22.15
N ILE A 119 -16.45 -27.32 23.00
CA ILE A 119 -15.42 -28.33 22.80
C ILE A 119 -15.70 -29.45 23.80
N LYS A 120 -15.74 -30.71 23.32
CA LYS A 120 -16.15 -31.89 24.12
C LYS A 120 -15.39 -32.04 25.45
N ASP A 121 -14.15 -31.57 25.51
CA ASP A 121 -13.29 -31.69 26.69
C ASP A 121 -13.44 -30.53 27.70
N TYR A 122 -14.29 -29.54 27.39
CA TYR A 122 -14.52 -28.37 28.23
C TYR A 122 -15.98 -28.30 28.69
N ALA A 123 -16.18 -28.04 29.98
CA ALA A 123 -17.52 -27.91 30.56
C ALA A 123 -18.25 -26.63 30.13
N ALA A 124 -17.51 -25.62 29.67
CA ALA A 124 -18.04 -24.34 29.23
C ALA A 124 -17.57 -24.01 27.80
N PRO A 125 -18.37 -23.28 27.01
CA PRO A 125 -17.98 -22.81 25.69
C PRO A 125 -16.73 -21.95 25.75
N GLN A 126 -15.82 -22.16 24.80
CA GLN A 126 -14.51 -21.53 24.75
C GLN A 126 -14.50 -20.40 23.72
N ARG A 127 -14.03 -19.22 24.13
CA ARG A 127 -13.97 -18.03 23.28
C ARG A 127 -12.87 -18.13 22.24
N HIS A 128 -13.23 -17.83 21.01
CA HIS A 128 -12.33 -17.69 19.87
C HIS A 128 -12.57 -16.34 19.21
N THR A 129 -11.52 -15.76 18.65
CA THR A 129 -11.60 -14.49 17.93
C THR A 129 -10.89 -14.61 16.60
N LEU A 130 -11.55 -14.26 15.51
CA LEU A 130 -10.93 -14.03 14.21
C LEU A 130 -10.93 -12.53 13.95
N LEU A 131 -9.76 -11.98 13.68
CA LEU A 131 -9.55 -10.57 13.34
C LEU A 131 -8.90 -10.49 11.96
N PHE A 132 -9.56 -9.77 11.05
CA PHE A 132 -9.04 -9.48 9.73
C PHE A 132 -8.91 -7.97 9.56
N ARG A 133 -7.70 -7.50 9.23
CA ARG A 133 -7.40 -6.09 9.04
C ARG A 133 -6.83 -5.87 7.65
N ILE A 134 -7.30 -4.82 6.99
CA ILE A 134 -6.80 -4.33 5.71
C ILE A 134 -6.52 -2.83 5.87
N SER A 135 -5.35 -2.37 5.44
CA SER A 135 -4.96 -0.95 5.51
C SER A 135 -4.17 -0.54 4.27
N ARG A 136 -4.35 0.70 3.79
CA ARG A 136 -3.62 1.20 2.61
C ARG A 136 -2.14 1.42 2.88
N ASP A 137 -1.83 2.18 3.92
CA ASP A 137 -0.48 2.60 4.27
C ASP A 137 -0.38 2.78 5.78
N ILE A 138 0.79 2.49 6.37
CA ILE A 138 1.06 2.93 7.74
C ILE A 138 1.33 4.43 7.72
N LYS A 139 0.71 5.18 8.63
CA LYS A 139 1.10 6.57 8.88
C LYS A 139 2.52 6.58 9.47
N PRO A 140 3.50 7.28 8.87
CA PRO A 140 4.89 7.29 9.38
C PRO A 140 4.99 7.65 10.87
N SER A 141 4.09 8.48 11.37
CA SER A 141 3.96 8.78 12.81
C SER A 141 3.79 7.52 13.67
N GLN A 142 2.97 6.55 13.25
CA GLN A 142 2.78 5.28 13.96
C GLN A 142 4.08 4.45 13.99
N ILE A 143 4.83 4.44 12.89
CA ILE A 143 6.15 3.77 12.83
C ILE A 143 7.11 4.45 13.80
N PHE A 144 7.20 5.78 13.79
CA PHE A 144 8.08 6.51 14.70
C PHE A 144 7.73 6.31 16.17
N HIS A 145 6.44 6.24 16.51
CA HIS A 145 6.00 5.94 17.87
C HIS A 145 6.40 4.51 18.30
N MET A 146 6.23 3.52 17.42
CA MET A 146 6.62 2.13 17.70
C MET A 146 8.15 1.96 17.83
N LEU A 147 8.92 2.62 16.96
CA LEU A 147 10.38 2.60 17.03
C LEU A 147 10.92 3.34 18.28
N GLY A 148 10.26 4.43 18.68
CA GLY A 148 10.63 5.20 19.87
C GLY A 148 10.31 4.49 21.19
N ALA A 149 9.39 3.52 21.20
CA ALA A 149 9.00 2.77 22.39
C ALA A 149 10.00 1.64 22.75
N GLY A 150 10.90 1.25 21.84
CA GLY A 150 12.09 0.44 22.15
C GLY A 150 11.85 -1.02 22.58
N ASN A 151 10.63 -1.54 22.47
CA ASN A 151 10.32 -2.93 22.80
C ASN A 151 10.53 -3.85 21.58
N ALA A 152 11.38 -4.87 21.71
CA ALA A 152 11.64 -5.84 20.64
C ALA A 152 10.36 -6.55 20.15
N ASP A 153 9.41 -6.81 21.05
CA ASP A 153 8.10 -7.41 20.73
C ASP A 153 7.20 -6.49 19.87
N GLU A 154 7.48 -5.18 19.83
CA GLU A 154 6.75 -4.24 18.97
C GLU A 154 7.33 -4.19 17.55
N LEU A 155 8.59 -4.56 17.36
CA LEU A 155 9.21 -4.69 16.04
C LEU A 155 8.63 -5.87 15.26
N ASP A 156 8.32 -6.99 15.93
CA ASP A 156 7.65 -8.13 15.27
C ASP A 156 6.22 -7.77 14.81
N LYS A 157 5.54 -6.88 15.56
CA LYS A 157 4.24 -6.32 15.16
C LYS A 157 4.35 -5.30 14.02
N LEU A 158 5.54 -4.78 13.74
CA LEU A 158 5.74 -3.82 12.66
C LEU A 158 5.40 -4.45 11.31
N ASP A 159 5.77 -5.71 11.09
CA ASP A 159 5.46 -6.42 9.85
C ASP A 159 3.95 -6.64 9.69
N GLU A 160 3.22 -6.87 10.79
CA GLU A 160 1.75 -6.97 10.78
C GLU A 160 1.10 -5.62 10.45
N VAL A 161 1.61 -4.54 11.05
CA VAL A 161 1.10 -3.19 10.84
C VAL A 161 1.46 -2.68 9.43
N ALA A 162 2.60 -3.11 8.88
CA ALA A 162 3.10 -2.71 7.56
C ALA A 162 2.49 -3.48 6.40
N ALA A 163 1.86 -4.60 6.70
CA ALA A 163 1.22 -5.39 5.69
C ALA A 163 -0.07 -4.72 5.16
N PRO A 164 -0.32 -4.80 3.85
CA PRO A 164 -1.60 -4.44 3.25
C PRO A 164 -2.80 -5.07 3.96
N ALA A 165 -2.66 -6.34 4.36
CA ALA A 165 -3.65 -7.03 5.17
C ALA A 165 -3.01 -8.09 6.08
N PHE A 166 -3.67 -8.40 7.19
CA PHE A 166 -3.35 -9.58 7.99
C PHE A 166 -4.60 -10.17 8.61
N CYS A 167 -4.51 -11.46 8.91
CA CYS A 167 -5.50 -12.24 9.63
C CYS A 167 -4.88 -12.79 10.90
N ARG A 168 -5.56 -12.62 12.03
CA ARG A 168 -5.17 -13.17 13.32
C ARG A 168 -6.33 -13.97 13.88
N VAL A 169 -6.06 -15.19 14.32
CA VAL A 169 -7.00 -16.00 15.07
C VAL A 169 -6.44 -16.24 16.45
N ASP A 170 -7.18 -15.81 17.48
CA ASP A 170 -6.96 -16.20 18.87
C ASP A 170 -7.84 -17.42 19.15
N PHE A 171 -7.20 -18.54 19.51
CA PHE A 171 -7.86 -19.84 19.60
C PHE A 171 -7.47 -20.64 20.84
N ILE A 172 -8.38 -21.53 21.22
CA ILE A 172 -8.12 -22.64 22.13
C ILE A 172 -8.03 -23.94 21.32
N ASN A 173 -8.83 -24.07 20.25
CA ASN A 173 -8.75 -25.18 19.30
C ASN A 173 -7.90 -24.81 18.07
N ALA A 174 -6.73 -25.45 17.95
CA ALA A 174 -5.78 -25.19 16.87
C ALA A 174 -6.29 -25.56 15.46
N GLN A 175 -7.23 -26.50 15.36
CA GLN A 175 -7.82 -26.93 14.10
C GLN A 175 -8.75 -25.86 13.53
N ILE A 176 -9.66 -25.32 14.35
CA ILE A 176 -10.55 -24.21 13.95
C ILE A 176 -9.72 -23.03 13.45
N SER A 177 -8.62 -22.72 14.12
CA SER A 177 -7.69 -21.68 13.68
C SER A 177 -7.07 -21.94 12.30
N LYS A 178 -6.69 -23.19 11.99
CA LYS A 178 -6.12 -23.51 10.66
C LYS A 178 -7.17 -23.31 9.57
N GLU A 179 -8.37 -23.79 9.83
CA GLU A 179 -9.49 -23.72 8.90
C GLU A 179 -9.89 -22.26 8.60
N LEU A 180 -10.01 -21.41 9.64
CA LEU A 180 -10.37 -20.01 9.47
C LEU A 180 -9.28 -19.20 8.75
N ILE A 181 -8.00 -19.39 9.08
CA ILE A 181 -6.92 -18.71 8.35
C ILE A 181 -6.88 -19.14 6.89
N THR A 182 -7.03 -20.43 6.62
CA THR A 182 -7.03 -20.94 5.24
C THR A 182 -8.19 -20.36 4.45
N LEU A 183 -9.38 -20.26 5.06
CA LEU A 183 -10.56 -19.65 4.45
C LEU A 183 -10.31 -18.18 4.08
N VAL A 184 -9.76 -17.38 5.00
CA VAL A 184 -9.44 -15.97 4.72
C VAL A 184 -8.34 -15.87 3.66
N GLU A 185 -7.36 -16.76 3.68
CA GLU A 185 -6.28 -16.82 2.68
C GLU A 185 -6.80 -17.12 1.27
N ASP A 186 -7.69 -18.11 1.14
CA ASP A 186 -8.28 -18.48 -0.14
C ASP A 186 -9.20 -17.37 -0.67
N TRP A 187 -10.01 -16.77 0.21
CA TRP A 187 -10.82 -15.60 -0.13
C TRP A 187 -9.94 -14.43 -0.62
N HIS A 188 -8.83 -14.14 0.08
CA HIS A 188 -7.90 -13.07 -0.27
C HIS A 188 -7.25 -13.31 -1.63
N LYS A 189 -6.79 -14.54 -1.91
CA LYS A 189 -6.22 -14.93 -3.21
C LYS A 189 -7.23 -14.77 -4.36
N GLY A 190 -8.51 -14.98 -4.09
CA GLY A 190 -9.59 -14.80 -5.06
C GLY A 190 -9.94 -13.34 -5.38
N ARG A 191 -9.42 -12.36 -4.61
CA ARG A 191 -9.77 -10.94 -4.80
C ARG A 191 -9.09 -10.31 -6.00
N LYS A 192 -9.73 -9.27 -6.54
CA LYS A 192 -9.19 -8.49 -7.65
C LYS A 192 -7.97 -7.70 -7.19
N GLN A 193 -6.93 -7.71 -8.01
CA GLN A 193 -5.79 -6.82 -7.80
C GLN A 193 -6.09 -5.41 -8.35
N PRO A 194 -5.64 -4.34 -7.69
CA PRO A 194 -5.86 -2.97 -8.14
C PRO A 194 -5.13 -2.69 -9.46
N LYS A 195 -5.88 -2.33 -10.50
CA LYS A 195 -5.35 -1.91 -11.81
C LYS A 195 -5.18 -0.38 -11.87
N LEU A 196 -4.39 0.18 -10.96
CA LEU A 196 -4.16 1.64 -10.89
C LEU A 196 -3.16 2.15 -11.94
N ILE A 197 -2.34 1.26 -12.49
CA ILE A 197 -1.29 1.60 -13.45
C ILE A 197 -1.52 0.77 -14.72
N ASN A 198 -1.48 1.44 -15.88
CA ASN A 198 -1.50 0.76 -17.16
C ASN A 198 -0.32 -0.23 -17.27
N PRO A 199 -0.51 -1.46 -17.77
CA PRO A 199 0.56 -2.45 -17.94
C PRO A 199 1.83 -1.92 -18.60
N VAL A 200 1.70 -1.03 -19.59
CA VAL A 200 2.85 -0.40 -20.28
C VAL A 200 3.60 0.53 -19.34
N LEU A 201 2.88 1.38 -18.61
CA LEU A 201 3.48 2.29 -17.61
C LEU A 201 4.13 1.52 -16.47
N PHE A 202 3.54 0.40 -16.05
CA PHE A 202 4.12 -0.48 -15.05
C PHE A 202 5.44 -1.10 -15.53
N TRP A 203 5.47 -1.58 -16.78
CA TRP A 203 6.68 -2.11 -17.41
C TRP A 203 7.79 -1.05 -17.52
N LEU A 204 7.42 0.17 -17.94
CA LEU A 204 8.34 1.32 -18.02
C LEU A 204 8.88 1.69 -16.63
N LYS A 205 8.02 1.72 -15.60
CA LYS A 205 8.42 1.98 -14.21
C LYS A 205 9.41 0.93 -13.71
N LYS A 206 9.19 -0.36 -14.02
CA LYS A 206 10.11 -1.45 -13.65
C LYS A 206 11.48 -1.30 -14.31
N ARG A 207 11.54 -0.77 -15.54
CA ARG A 207 12.79 -0.55 -16.30
C ARG A 207 13.30 0.90 -16.25
N ARG A 208 12.77 1.76 -15.37
CA ARG A 208 13.04 3.20 -15.35
C ARG A 208 14.52 3.56 -15.29
N SER A 209 15.33 2.81 -14.55
CA SER A 209 16.78 3.05 -14.43
C SER A 209 17.48 2.79 -15.75
N GLY A 210 17.22 1.65 -16.38
CA GLY A 210 17.78 1.32 -17.70
C GLY A 210 17.35 2.31 -18.77
N ILE A 211 16.08 2.73 -18.76
CA ILE A 211 15.56 3.72 -19.71
C ILE A 211 16.25 5.07 -19.52
N ALA A 212 16.39 5.55 -18.27
CA ALA A 212 17.07 6.81 -17.98
C ALA A 212 18.54 6.77 -18.43
N THR A 213 19.24 5.66 -18.16
CA THR A 213 20.64 5.48 -18.62
C THR A 213 20.75 5.46 -20.14
N ILE A 214 19.84 4.79 -20.84
CA ILE A 214 19.82 4.77 -22.32
C ILE A 214 19.57 6.19 -22.85
N LEU A 215 18.58 6.90 -22.31
CA LEU A 215 18.28 8.28 -22.73
C LEU A 215 19.46 9.23 -22.49
N ASP A 216 20.21 9.03 -21.41
CA ASP A 216 21.39 9.82 -21.07
C ASP A 216 22.57 9.53 -22.03
N GLN A 217 22.87 8.25 -22.25
CA GLN A 217 23.97 7.85 -23.13
C GLN A 217 23.68 8.17 -24.61
N TRP A 218 22.42 8.07 -25.05
CA TRP A 218 22.04 8.31 -26.43
C TRP A 218 22.24 9.77 -26.84
N LEU A 219 21.84 10.73 -26.00
CA LEU A 219 22.00 12.15 -26.31
C LEU A 219 23.48 12.54 -26.39
N LEU A 220 24.30 12.01 -25.48
CA LEU A 220 25.75 12.19 -25.50
C LEU A 220 26.39 11.63 -26.79
N LEU A 221 25.99 10.43 -27.20
CA LEU A 221 26.47 9.82 -28.44
C LEU A 221 26.07 10.64 -29.67
N SER A 222 24.82 11.10 -29.72
CA SER A 222 24.30 11.89 -30.85
C SER A 222 25.00 13.25 -30.95
N TRP A 223 25.32 13.88 -29.82
CA TRP A 223 26.12 15.10 -29.79
C TRP A 223 27.55 14.87 -30.29
N ALA A 224 28.21 13.81 -29.82
CA ALA A 224 29.56 13.47 -30.26
C ALA A 224 29.63 13.24 -31.78
N LEU A 225 28.64 12.55 -32.35
CA LEU A 225 28.52 12.34 -33.79
C LEU A 225 28.29 13.64 -34.56
N LEU A 226 27.44 14.53 -34.05
CA LEU A 226 27.19 15.83 -34.68
C LEU A 226 28.46 16.68 -34.73
N VAL A 227 29.18 16.77 -33.61
CA VAL A 227 30.44 17.52 -33.53
C VAL A 227 31.50 16.91 -34.45
N ALA A 228 31.65 15.59 -34.46
CA ALA A 228 32.60 14.91 -35.35
C ALA A 228 32.32 15.23 -36.83
N SER A 229 31.06 15.19 -37.25
CA SER A 229 30.67 15.51 -38.63
C SER A 229 30.82 16.97 -38.99
N PHE A 230 30.53 17.88 -38.06
CA PHE A 230 30.78 19.29 -38.27
C PHE A 230 32.28 19.56 -38.44
N LEU A 231 33.13 18.94 -37.62
CA LEU A 231 34.58 19.07 -37.75
C LEU A 231 35.10 18.52 -39.09
N TYR A 232 34.57 17.38 -39.54
CA TYR A 232 34.89 16.83 -40.87
C TYR A 232 34.50 17.81 -41.99
N TRP A 233 33.26 18.30 -41.99
CA TRP A 233 32.79 19.25 -43.00
C TRP A 233 33.59 20.57 -42.98
N ALA A 234 33.87 21.12 -41.80
CA ALA A 234 34.67 22.33 -41.66
C ALA A 234 36.11 22.15 -42.18
N SER A 235 36.67 20.94 -42.01
CA SER A 235 38.02 20.62 -42.52
C SER A 235 38.10 20.59 -44.04
N THR A 236 37.01 20.25 -44.74
CA THR A 236 37.00 20.21 -46.21
C THR A 236 36.56 21.53 -46.86
N HIS A 237 35.72 22.32 -46.19
CA HIS A 237 35.11 23.51 -46.78
C HIS A 237 35.60 24.86 -46.23
N LEU A 238 35.92 24.96 -44.94
CA LEU A 238 36.34 26.23 -44.31
C LEU A 238 37.87 26.38 -44.23
N LEU A 239 38.57 25.27 -44.03
CA LEU A 239 40.01 25.27 -43.82
C LEU A 239 40.71 24.70 -45.06
N LYS A 240 41.46 25.53 -45.79
CA LYS A 240 42.39 25.04 -46.82
C LYS A 240 43.65 24.52 -46.12
N ASP A 241 43.92 23.22 -46.25
CA ASP A 241 45.04 22.51 -45.62
C ASP A 241 45.14 22.76 -44.09
N PRO A 242 44.22 22.20 -43.30
CA PRO A 242 44.23 22.38 -41.85
C PRO A 242 45.52 21.81 -41.24
N SER A 243 46.20 22.64 -40.44
CA SER A 243 47.38 22.19 -39.70
C SER A 243 46.99 21.26 -38.54
N ILE A 244 47.92 20.40 -38.11
CA ILE A 244 47.73 19.52 -36.95
C ILE A 244 47.32 20.32 -35.70
N THR A 245 47.87 21.53 -35.54
CA THR A 245 47.54 22.43 -34.42
C THR A 245 46.07 22.87 -34.45
N GLN A 246 45.53 23.20 -35.62
CA GLN A 246 44.11 23.58 -35.76
C GLN A 246 43.18 22.40 -35.47
N GLY A 247 43.53 21.20 -35.93
CA GLY A 247 42.80 19.97 -35.60
C GLY A 247 42.79 19.67 -34.11
N ALA A 248 43.94 19.83 -33.44
CA ALA A 248 44.06 19.63 -31.99
C ALA A 248 43.22 20.63 -31.18
N ILE A 249 43.20 21.91 -31.57
CA ILE A 249 42.37 22.94 -30.94
C ILE A 249 40.88 22.61 -31.12
N ALA A 250 40.48 22.20 -32.33
CA ALA A 250 39.10 21.85 -32.63
C ALA A 250 38.62 20.60 -31.85
N ALA A 251 39.47 19.58 -31.72
CA ALA A 251 39.20 18.39 -30.91
C ALA A 251 39.10 18.73 -29.41
N PHE A 252 39.95 19.62 -28.91
CA PHE A 252 39.89 20.09 -27.52
C PHE A 252 38.57 20.83 -27.25
N LEU A 253 38.16 21.73 -28.14
CA LEU A 253 36.87 22.44 -28.04
C LEU A 253 35.69 21.47 -28.12
N ALA A 254 35.74 20.47 -29.02
CA ALA A 254 34.74 19.42 -29.11
C ALA A 254 34.57 18.65 -27.79
N ILE A 255 35.67 18.19 -27.20
CA ILE A 255 35.66 17.52 -25.89
C ILE A 255 35.12 18.44 -24.80
N TYR A 256 35.46 19.73 -24.83
CA TYR A 256 34.96 20.71 -23.87
C TYR A 256 33.44 20.84 -23.92
N THR A 257 32.81 20.73 -25.10
CA THR A 257 31.34 20.75 -25.25
C THR A 257 30.63 19.52 -24.69
N LEU A 258 31.33 18.40 -24.44
CA LEU A 258 30.74 17.20 -23.85
C LEU A 258 30.27 17.43 -22.39
N ARG A 259 30.93 18.33 -21.66
CA ARG A 259 30.54 18.65 -20.27
C ARG A 259 29.19 19.37 -20.16
N PRO A 260 28.94 20.48 -20.86
CA PRO A 260 27.63 21.15 -20.80
C PRO A 260 26.51 20.27 -21.36
N ILE A 261 26.74 19.54 -22.46
CA ILE A 261 25.71 18.66 -23.00
C ILE A 261 25.43 17.47 -22.08
N GLY A 262 26.44 16.92 -21.41
CA GLY A 262 26.25 15.87 -20.40
C GLY A 262 25.39 16.34 -19.23
N LYS A 263 25.52 17.59 -18.79
CA LYS A 263 24.63 18.18 -17.78
C LYS A 263 23.19 18.31 -18.28
N VAL A 264 22.98 18.69 -19.54
CA VAL A 264 21.64 18.79 -20.15
C VAL A 264 21.01 17.40 -20.27
N SER A 265 21.79 16.43 -20.77
CA SER A 265 21.40 15.03 -20.90
C SER A 265 20.94 14.43 -19.58
N HIS A 266 21.78 14.58 -18.54
CA HIS A 266 21.46 14.07 -17.22
C HIS A 266 20.21 14.72 -16.62
N LYS A 267 19.99 16.02 -16.85
CA LYS A 267 18.76 16.70 -16.41
C LYS A 267 17.52 16.17 -17.12
N LEU A 268 17.58 15.92 -18.43
CA LEU A 268 16.47 15.37 -19.20
C LEU A 268 16.15 13.92 -18.79
N ALA A 269 17.18 13.10 -18.62
CA ALA A 269 17.05 11.72 -18.13
C ALA A 269 16.49 11.70 -16.69
N GLY A 270 16.98 12.58 -15.82
CA GLY A 270 16.48 12.77 -14.46
C GLY A 270 15.03 13.20 -14.43
N TRP A 271 14.61 14.10 -15.32
CA TRP A 271 13.21 14.51 -15.44
C TRP A 271 12.29 13.36 -15.89
N ALA A 272 12.71 12.58 -16.90
CA ALA A 272 11.98 11.39 -17.35
C ALA A 272 11.88 10.34 -16.22
N PHE A 273 12.97 10.14 -15.47
CA PHE A 273 13.02 9.25 -14.32
C PHE A 273 12.07 9.71 -13.20
N GLN A 274 12.11 10.99 -12.84
CA GLN A 274 11.28 11.55 -11.78
C GLN A 274 9.80 11.42 -12.12
N THR A 275 9.42 11.73 -13.37
CA THR A 275 8.04 11.59 -13.86
C THR A 275 7.52 10.15 -13.74
N LEU A 276 8.36 9.14 -14.04
CA LEU A 276 8.03 7.72 -13.85
C LEU A 276 8.02 7.29 -12.38
N SER A 277 8.82 7.94 -11.54
CA SER A 277 8.87 7.68 -10.10
C SER A 277 7.62 8.18 -9.37
N GLU A 278 7.04 9.28 -9.86
CA GLU A 278 5.80 9.88 -9.36
C GLU A 278 4.54 9.09 -9.72
N VAL A 279 4.63 8.08 -10.61
CA VAL A 279 3.51 7.18 -10.89
C VAL A 279 3.22 6.35 -9.63
N GLU A 280 2.14 6.68 -8.95
CA GLU A 280 1.78 6.08 -7.67
C GLU A 280 0.96 4.80 -7.90
N GLY A 281 1.36 3.74 -7.19
CA GLY A 281 0.56 2.52 -7.08
C GLY A 281 0.15 2.38 -5.63
N SER A 282 -1.10 1.99 -5.38
CA SER A 282 -1.55 1.62 -4.04
C SER A 282 -1.68 0.10 -3.97
N LYS A 283 -1.15 -0.49 -2.88
CA LYS A 283 -1.31 -1.94 -2.63
C LYS A 283 -2.74 -2.29 -2.26
N VAL A 284 -3.45 -1.41 -1.56
CA VAL A 284 -4.85 -1.62 -1.18
C VAL A 284 -5.72 -0.53 -1.78
N VAL A 285 -6.81 -0.94 -2.42
CA VAL A 285 -7.81 -0.01 -2.95
C VAL A 285 -9.17 -0.36 -2.36
N PHE A 286 -9.71 0.53 -1.52
CA PHE A 286 -11.11 0.43 -1.11
C PHE A 286 -12.01 1.11 -2.16
N ARG A 287 -13.16 0.49 -2.43
CA ARG A 287 -14.23 1.01 -3.28
C ARG A 287 -15.54 1.10 -2.50
N PHE A 288 -15.47 1.65 -1.29
CA PHE A 288 -16.63 1.74 -0.41
C PHE A 288 -17.39 3.01 -0.75
N THR A 289 -16.74 4.15 -0.56
CA THR A 289 -17.39 5.45 -0.55
C THR A 289 -17.36 6.16 -1.91
N SER A 290 -18.10 7.26 -2.04
CA SER A 290 -17.97 8.15 -3.20
C SER A 290 -16.60 8.84 -3.22
N GLY A 291 -16.04 9.14 -2.05
CA GLY A 291 -14.69 9.67 -1.88
C GLY A 291 -13.61 8.74 -2.38
N ASP A 292 -13.78 7.43 -2.15
CA ASP A 292 -12.88 6.39 -2.65
C ASP A 292 -12.86 6.34 -4.17
N LYS A 293 -14.04 6.31 -4.80
CA LYS A 293 -14.18 6.31 -6.27
C LYS A 293 -13.49 7.53 -6.88
N LYS A 294 -13.78 8.72 -6.35
CA LYS A 294 -13.14 9.97 -6.79
C LYS A 294 -11.61 9.91 -6.67
N ARG A 295 -11.07 9.37 -5.56
CA ARG A 295 -9.62 9.21 -5.37
C ARG A 295 -9.01 8.25 -6.38
N ILE A 296 -9.68 7.14 -6.67
CA ILE A 296 -9.21 6.16 -7.67
C ILE A 296 -9.14 6.83 -9.04
N ASP A 297 -10.19 7.58 -9.41
CA ASP A 297 -10.24 8.29 -10.68
C ASP A 297 -9.17 9.39 -10.77
N GLU A 298 -8.93 10.13 -9.69
CA GLU A 298 -7.85 11.12 -9.57
C GLU A 298 -6.48 10.46 -9.77
N LEU A 299 -6.21 9.36 -9.06
CA LEU A 299 -4.96 8.61 -9.18
C LEU A 299 -4.75 8.05 -10.58
N GLU A 300 -5.79 7.49 -11.20
CA GLU A 300 -5.70 6.96 -12.56
C GLU A 300 -5.42 8.09 -13.57
N ARG A 301 -6.11 9.23 -13.46
CA ARG A 301 -5.87 10.40 -14.31
C ARG A 301 -4.47 10.96 -14.14
N ASP A 302 -3.99 11.06 -12.90
CA ASP A 302 -2.65 11.56 -12.62
C ASP A 302 -1.58 10.60 -13.16
N ASN A 303 -1.76 9.29 -12.97
CA ASN A 303 -0.89 8.27 -13.57
C ASN A 303 -0.87 8.35 -15.10
N GLN A 304 -2.03 8.55 -15.74
CA GLN A 304 -2.10 8.75 -17.19
C GLN A 304 -1.40 10.05 -17.63
N LYS A 305 -1.56 11.15 -16.88
CA LYS A 305 -0.91 12.43 -17.16
C LYS A 305 0.61 12.32 -17.04
N GLN A 306 1.12 11.65 -16.00
CA GLN A 306 2.55 11.40 -15.84
C GLN A 306 3.07 10.48 -16.95
N GLY A 307 2.31 9.46 -17.34
CA GLY A 307 2.62 8.63 -18.50
C GLY A 307 2.76 9.43 -19.80
N ARG A 308 1.83 10.36 -20.07
CA ARG A 308 1.91 11.25 -21.25
C ARG A 308 3.12 12.17 -21.21
N LYS A 309 3.43 12.76 -20.05
CA LYS A 309 4.64 13.59 -19.89
C LYS A 309 5.90 12.77 -20.17
N PHE A 310 5.98 11.55 -19.66
CA PHE A 310 7.11 10.66 -19.93
C PHE A 310 7.26 10.34 -21.43
N ILE A 311 6.16 10.04 -22.12
CA ILE A 311 6.17 9.80 -23.58
C ILE A 311 6.64 11.06 -24.32
N CYS A 312 6.14 12.24 -23.96
CA CYS A 312 6.55 13.50 -24.58
C CYS A 312 8.05 13.79 -24.35
N ALA A 313 8.54 13.59 -23.13
CA ALA A 313 9.95 13.75 -22.79
C ALA A 313 10.85 12.78 -23.60
N SER A 314 10.44 11.52 -23.69
CA SER A 314 11.16 10.49 -24.45
C SER A 314 11.15 10.79 -25.95
N PHE A 315 10.01 11.25 -26.47
CA PHE A 315 9.87 11.68 -27.87
C PHE A 315 10.76 12.87 -28.19
N TRP A 316 10.83 13.87 -27.30
CA TRP A 316 11.72 15.03 -27.50
C TRP A 316 13.20 14.61 -27.57
N ASN A 317 13.62 13.67 -26.71
CA ASN A 317 14.97 13.11 -26.77
C ASN A 317 15.22 12.40 -28.12
N LEU A 318 14.29 11.53 -28.54
CA LEU A 318 14.39 10.84 -29.83
C LEU A 318 14.44 11.83 -31.01
N ALA A 319 13.59 12.86 -31.01
CA ALA A 319 13.52 13.86 -32.06
C ALA A 319 14.83 14.65 -32.18
N LEU A 320 15.44 15.04 -31.06
CA LEU A 320 16.75 15.68 -31.05
C LEU A 320 17.82 14.79 -31.69
N ASN A 321 17.78 13.48 -31.43
CA ASN A 321 18.74 12.54 -32.03
C ASN A 321 18.51 12.36 -33.53
N VAL A 322 17.25 12.31 -33.99
CA VAL A 322 16.92 12.25 -35.43
C VAL A 322 17.39 13.52 -36.15
N VAL A 323 17.13 14.70 -35.57
CA VAL A 323 17.60 15.98 -36.12
C VAL A 323 19.13 16.01 -36.19
N ALA A 324 19.81 15.57 -35.12
CA ALA A 324 21.26 15.44 -35.12
C ALA A 324 21.76 14.49 -36.24
N GLY A 325 21.05 13.38 -36.46
CA GLY A 325 21.34 12.43 -37.55
C GLY A 325 21.16 13.02 -38.96
N ILE A 326 20.12 13.82 -39.18
CA ILE A 326 19.90 14.51 -40.46
C ILE A 326 21.01 15.54 -40.71
N ILE A 327 21.35 16.33 -39.70
CA ILE A 327 22.44 17.33 -39.77
C ILE A 327 23.78 16.61 -40.03
N TYR A 328 24.03 15.50 -39.33
CA TYR A 328 25.18 14.62 -39.57
C TYR A 328 25.28 14.19 -41.03
N ALA A 329 24.18 13.67 -41.60
CA ALA A 329 24.16 13.17 -42.97
C ALA A 329 24.39 14.29 -43.99
N TYR A 330 23.80 15.47 -43.76
CA TYR A 330 24.02 16.66 -44.59
C TYR A 330 25.49 17.09 -44.59
N PHE A 331 26.11 17.19 -43.42
CA PHE A 331 27.52 17.59 -43.31
C PHE A 331 28.47 16.56 -43.93
N PHE A 332 28.18 15.27 -43.78
CA PHE A 332 29.02 14.22 -44.34
C PHE A 332 28.92 14.16 -45.88
N THR A 333 27.71 14.19 -46.43
CA THR A 333 27.49 14.11 -47.89
C THR A 333 28.01 15.35 -48.63
N ASN A 334 27.79 16.54 -48.09
CA ASN A 334 28.34 17.76 -48.69
C ASN A 334 29.83 17.95 -48.39
N GLY A 335 30.39 17.27 -47.39
CA GLY A 335 31.82 17.31 -47.09
C GLY A 335 32.68 16.40 -47.97
N SER A 336 32.06 15.43 -48.67
CA SER A 336 32.72 14.42 -49.50
C SER A 336 32.81 14.74 -51.01
N LEU A 337 32.34 15.92 -51.42
CA LEU A 337 32.57 16.53 -52.74
C LEU A 337 33.73 17.54 -52.62
#